data_AF-M5Y5S9-F1
#
_entry.id   AF-M5Y5S9-F1
#
_cell.length_a   1.000
_cell.length_b   1.000
_cell.length_c   1.000
_cell.angle_alpha   90.00
_cell.angle_beta   90.00
_cell.angle_gamma   90.00
#
_symmetry.space_group_name_H-M   'P 1'
#
loop_
_entity.id
_entity.type
_entity.pdbx_description
1 polymer ?
#
loop_
_entity_poly.entity_id
_entity_poly.type
_entity_poly.pdbx_seq_one_letter_code
_entity_poly.pdbx_strand_id
1 'polypeptide(L)'
;MMTIADFSDQLFGFQDELFDNIDGRLEFKGNNFAALWPGDGKPGLWMNSISRMAAIYTLMVREEAIFVEERKITSATATGDKLDKSRDEDIELVVPPVFDKCTRVLDAKEQLAARDLYWEAVCGMSSSSSKREIVDDGKGADDEEATVVLLRSCVERNPFIGEPHVVLAQVYLRKAKFEEAEREAERGLTLMLEWGSAWDKRMSWEGWIAWARVLLMKARDRSWPQTSWGILNLGLVK
;
A
#
# COMPACT_ATOMS: atom_id res chain seq x y z
N MET A 1 -22.01 2.35 5.67
CA MET A 1 -20.82 3.21 5.86
C MET A 1 -19.66 2.48 5.22
N MET A 2 -18.94 3.10 4.28
CA MET A 2 -17.77 2.49 3.65
C MET A 2 -16.53 2.98 4.41
N THR A 3 -15.68 2.07 4.85
CA THR A 3 -14.49 2.35 5.66
C THR A 3 -13.25 2.56 4.77
N ILE A 4 -12.16 3.08 5.36
CA ILE A 4 -10.84 3.11 4.72
C ILE A 4 -10.43 1.73 4.21
N ALA A 5 -10.72 0.68 4.99
CA ALA A 5 -10.41 -0.70 4.63
C ALA A 5 -11.25 -1.18 3.43
N ASP A 6 -12.54 -0.86 3.37
CA ASP A 6 -13.40 -1.22 2.25
C ASP A 6 -12.90 -0.64 0.93
N PHE A 7 -12.51 0.65 0.92
CA PHE A 7 -11.94 1.27 -0.27
C PHE A 7 -10.65 0.60 -0.72
N SER A 8 -9.75 0.33 0.23
CA SER A 8 -8.46 -0.32 -0.05
C SER A 8 -8.65 -1.74 -0.60
N ASP A 9 -9.64 -2.48 -0.09
CA ASP A 9 -9.88 -3.85 -0.52
C ASP A 9 -10.60 -3.93 -1.87
N GLN A 10 -11.59 -3.07 -2.11
CA GLN A 10 -12.47 -3.16 -3.27
C GLN A 10 -11.91 -2.53 -4.54
N LEU A 11 -11.06 -1.50 -4.42
CA LEU A 11 -10.64 -0.69 -5.55
C LEU A 11 -9.25 -1.05 -6.07
N PHE A 12 -9.17 -1.21 -7.38
CA PHE A 12 -7.94 -1.38 -8.15
C PHE A 12 -8.11 -0.80 -9.55
N GLY A 13 -7.18 -1.08 -10.48
CA GLY A 13 -7.12 -0.42 -11.79
C GLY A 13 -8.38 -0.55 -12.64
N PHE A 14 -9.19 -1.60 -12.43
CA PHE A 14 -10.48 -1.74 -13.11
C PHE A 14 -11.43 -0.54 -12.86
N GLN A 15 -11.52 -0.08 -11.61
CA GLN A 15 -12.38 1.06 -11.29
C GLN A 15 -11.82 2.38 -11.84
N ASP A 16 -10.51 2.47 -12.04
CA ASP A 16 -9.93 3.62 -12.72
C ASP A 16 -10.40 3.70 -14.18
N GLU A 17 -10.50 2.57 -14.87
CA GLU A 17 -11.03 2.49 -16.24
C GLU A 17 -12.54 2.72 -16.31
N LEU A 18 -13.30 2.14 -15.37
CA LEU A 18 -14.75 2.25 -15.32
C LEU A 18 -15.23 3.70 -15.17
N PHE A 19 -14.47 4.50 -14.41
CA PHE A 19 -14.83 5.86 -14.02
C PHE A 19 -13.91 6.94 -14.59
N ASP A 20 -13.10 6.62 -15.60
CA ASP A 20 -12.15 7.55 -16.23
C ASP A 20 -11.24 8.28 -15.21
N ASN A 21 -10.76 7.57 -14.18
CA ASN A 21 -9.93 8.11 -13.08
C ASN A 21 -8.47 8.35 -13.51
N ILE A 22 -8.28 9.13 -14.58
CA ILE A 22 -6.96 9.38 -15.16
C ILE A 22 -6.11 10.37 -14.34
N ASP A 23 -6.73 11.14 -13.45
CA ASP A 23 -6.05 12.15 -12.61
C ASP A 23 -5.82 11.66 -11.17
N GLY A 24 -6.30 10.47 -10.85
CA GLY A 24 -6.20 9.82 -9.54
C GLY A 24 -7.06 10.42 -8.44
N ARG A 25 -8.01 11.31 -8.76
CA ARG A 25 -8.89 11.92 -7.74
C ARG A 25 -10.09 11.06 -7.36
N LEU A 26 -10.36 10.00 -8.13
CA LEU A 26 -11.47 9.06 -7.93
C LEU A 26 -12.81 9.80 -7.73
N GLU A 27 -13.14 10.70 -8.66
CA GLU A 27 -14.35 11.52 -8.59
C GLU A 27 -15.58 10.83 -9.19
N PHE A 28 -15.45 9.57 -9.63
CA PHE A 28 -16.53 8.76 -10.23
C PHE A 28 -17.26 9.45 -11.40
N LYS A 29 -16.52 10.19 -12.24
CA LYS A 29 -17.07 11.03 -13.32
C LYS A 29 -17.33 10.26 -14.62
N GLY A 30 -16.49 9.27 -14.92
CA GLY A 30 -16.63 8.44 -16.12
C GLY A 30 -17.78 7.44 -16.02
N ASN A 31 -18.11 6.84 -17.15
CA ASN A 31 -19.18 5.84 -17.26
C ASN A 31 -18.85 4.79 -18.33
N ASN A 32 -17.63 4.25 -18.28
CA ASN A 32 -17.15 3.25 -19.23
C ASN A 32 -17.61 1.84 -18.83
N PHE A 33 -18.92 1.58 -18.94
CA PHE A 33 -19.52 0.28 -18.63
C PHE A 33 -19.01 -0.88 -19.51
N ALA A 34 -18.24 -0.58 -20.56
CA ALA A 34 -17.61 -1.58 -21.43
C ALA A 34 -16.21 -2.02 -20.93
N ALA A 35 -15.69 -1.42 -19.85
CA ALA A 35 -14.45 -1.86 -19.21
C ALA A 35 -14.52 -3.35 -18.84
N LEU A 36 -13.42 -4.07 -19.06
CA LEU A 36 -13.38 -5.52 -18.83
C LEU A 36 -12.89 -5.84 -17.42
N TRP A 37 -13.65 -6.62 -16.66
CA TRP A 37 -13.20 -7.17 -15.38
C TRP A 37 -12.33 -8.42 -15.59
N PRO A 38 -11.23 -8.61 -14.83
CA PRO A 38 -10.64 -7.72 -13.83
C PRO A 38 -9.60 -6.74 -14.42
N GLY A 39 -9.57 -6.51 -15.72
CA GLY A 39 -8.52 -5.71 -16.36
C GLY A 39 -7.15 -6.37 -16.27
N ASP A 40 -6.09 -5.57 -16.14
CA ASP A 40 -4.70 -6.02 -16.00
C ASP A 40 -4.26 -6.28 -14.54
N GLY A 41 -5.16 -6.03 -13.58
CA GLY A 41 -4.89 -6.14 -12.15
C GLY A 41 -3.96 -5.05 -11.61
N LYS A 42 -3.74 -3.95 -12.36
CA LYS A 42 -2.92 -2.82 -11.92
C LYS A 42 -3.45 -2.23 -10.62
N PRO A 43 -2.59 -1.74 -9.71
CA PRO A 43 -3.05 -1.06 -8.51
C PRO A 43 -3.91 0.17 -8.84
N GLY A 44 -4.94 0.44 -8.03
CA GLY A 44 -5.88 1.54 -8.26
C GLY A 44 -5.39 2.90 -7.73
N LEU A 45 -5.94 3.98 -8.28
CA LEU A 45 -5.67 5.35 -7.85
C LEU A 45 -6.70 5.88 -6.85
N TRP A 46 -6.70 5.30 -5.65
CA TRP A 46 -7.64 5.66 -4.57
C TRP A 46 -6.97 6.32 -3.36
N MET A 47 -5.63 6.26 -3.26
CA MET A 47 -4.88 6.66 -2.06
C MET A 47 -5.00 8.16 -1.74
N ASN A 48 -5.09 9.04 -2.74
CA ASN A 48 -5.37 10.47 -2.50
C ASN A 48 -6.70 10.65 -1.77
N SER A 49 -7.77 10.06 -2.29
CA SER A 49 -9.13 10.21 -1.76
C SER A 49 -9.23 9.63 -0.35
N ILE A 50 -8.65 8.45 -0.11
CA ILE A 50 -8.61 7.86 1.24
C ILE A 50 -7.78 8.73 2.20
N SER A 51 -6.62 9.25 1.79
CA SER A 51 -5.80 10.08 2.69
C SER A 51 -6.52 11.36 3.13
N ARG A 52 -7.38 11.93 2.27
CA ARG A 52 -8.26 13.06 2.62
C ARG A 52 -9.35 12.64 3.59
N MET A 53 -9.97 11.47 3.38
CA MET A 53 -10.95 10.90 4.31
C MET A 53 -10.34 10.64 5.69
N ALA A 54 -9.11 10.10 5.71
CA ALA A 54 -8.33 9.90 6.93
C ALA A 54 -8.07 11.24 7.65
N ALA A 55 -7.66 12.28 6.93
CA ALA A 55 -7.47 13.61 7.52
C ALA A 55 -8.77 14.18 8.12
N ILE A 56 -9.90 14.04 7.43
CA ILE A 56 -11.22 14.45 7.95
C ILE A 56 -11.56 13.69 9.23
N TYR A 57 -11.32 12.37 9.26
CA TYR A 57 -11.53 11.56 10.44
C TYR A 57 -10.77 12.11 11.66
N THR A 58 -9.52 12.56 11.50
CA THR A 58 -8.78 13.17 12.62
C THR A 58 -9.42 14.45 13.16
N LEU A 59 -10.12 15.22 12.31
CA LEU A 59 -10.87 16.39 12.75
C LEU A 59 -12.10 15.98 13.56
N MET A 60 -12.81 14.94 13.11
CA MET A 60 -13.96 14.38 13.85
C MET A 60 -13.56 13.86 15.22
N VAL A 61 -12.44 13.13 15.32
CA VAL A 61 -11.92 12.64 16.62
C VAL A 61 -11.62 13.80 17.57
N ARG A 62 -11.03 14.89 17.07
CA ARG A 62 -10.73 16.07 17.88
C ARG A 62 -11.99 16.82 18.31
N GLU A 63 -12.95 16.98 17.41
CA GLU A 63 -14.22 17.63 17.69
C GLU A 63 -15.03 16.87 18.74
N GLU A 64 -15.10 15.54 18.63
CA GLU A 64 -15.80 14.71 19.62
C GLU A 64 -15.14 14.78 20.99
N ALA A 65 -13.80 14.80 21.05
CA ALA A 65 -13.07 14.99 22.30
C ALA A 65 -13.38 16.34 22.97
N ILE A 66 -13.49 17.42 22.19
CA ILE A 66 -13.88 18.75 22.70
C ILE A 66 -15.32 18.70 23.23
N PHE A 67 -16.24 18.15 22.46
CA PHE A 67 -17.65 18.06 22.82
C PHE A 67 -17.88 17.28 24.12
N VAL A 68 -17.23 16.13 24.26
CA VAL A 68 -17.29 15.29 25.47
C VAL A 68 -16.77 16.06 26.69
N GLU A 69 -15.71 16.85 26.53
CA GLU A 69 -15.14 17.64 27.64
C GLU A 69 -16.02 18.84 28.04
N GLU A 70 -16.55 19.58 27.06
CA GLU A 70 -17.52 20.67 27.31
C GLU A 70 -18.77 20.18 28.04
N ARG A 71 -19.25 18.98 27.69
CA ARG A 71 -20.39 18.36 28.36
C ARG A 71 -20.07 17.95 29.80
N LYS A 72 -18.88 17.42 30.08
CA LYS A 72 -18.46 17.14 31.47
C LYS A 72 -18.44 18.41 32.32
N ILE A 73 -17.95 19.52 31.78
CA ILE A 73 -17.93 20.83 32.47
C ILE A 73 -19.36 21.34 32.71
N THR A 74 -20.23 21.24 31.70
CA THR A 74 -21.62 21.74 31.77
C THR A 74 -22.49 20.89 32.69
N SER A 75 -22.35 19.56 32.65
CA SER A 75 -23.06 18.64 33.55
C SER A 75 -22.59 18.73 35.00
N ALA A 76 -21.32 19.10 35.25
CA ALA A 76 -20.84 19.39 36.60
C ALA A 76 -21.41 20.69 37.20
N THR A 77 -21.91 21.61 36.35
CA THR A 77 -22.46 22.91 36.76
C THR A 77 -24.00 22.97 36.71
N ALA A 78 -24.65 22.07 35.97
CA ALA A 78 -26.12 21.99 35.87
C ALA A 78 -26.73 21.02 36.89
N THR A 79 -27.60 21.53 37.76
CA THR A 79 -28.44 20.71 38.66
C THR A 79 -29.60 20.10 37.88
N GLY A 80 -29.31 18.99 37.22
CA GLY A 80 -30.28 18.18 36.50
C GLY A 80 -30.18 18.35 35.00
N ASP A 81 -29.43 17.46 34.36
CA ASP A 81 -29.58 17.26 32.92
C ASP A 81 -29.81 15.78 32.61
N LYS A 82 -30.78 15.55 31.73
CA LYS A 82 -31.12 14.22 31.23
C LYS A 82 -29.99 13.80 30.30
N LEU A 83 -29.27 12.74 30.66
CA LEU A 83 -28.38 12.02 29.74
C LEU A 83 -29.14 11.78 28.43
N ASP A 84 -28.69 12.43 27.36
CA ASP A 84 -29.22 12.22 26.02
C ASP A 84 -28.74 10.84 25.55
N LYS A 85 -29.54 9.82 25.87
CA LYS A 85 -29.28 8.40 25.54
C LYS A 85 -29.31 8.11 24.04
N SER A 86 -29.47 9.12 23.19
CA SER A 86 -29.49 8.96 21.73
C SER A 86 -28.13 9.09 21.07
N ARG A 87 -27.10 9.58 21.79
CA ARG A 87 -25.73 9.68 21.26
C ARG A 87 -24.95 8.40 21.53
N ASP A 88 -24.27 7.92 20.50
CA ASP A 88 -23.38 6.75 20.55
C ASP A 88 -22.03 7.07 21.22
N GLU A 89 -22.05 7.68 22.41
CA GLU A 89 -20.83 8.06 23.17
C GLU A 89 -20.01 6.84 23.64
N ASP A 90 -20.60 5.64 23.60
CA ASP A 90 -19.92 4.38 23.90
C ASP A 90 -19.00 3.90 22.76
N ILE A 91 -19.05 4.53 21.58
CA ILE A 91 -18.17 4.17 20.45
C ILE A 91 -16.79 4.77 20.64
N GLU A 92 -15.77 3.91 20.78
CA GLU A 92 -14.38 4.34 20.80
C GLU A 92 -13.89 4.71 19.39
N LEU A 93 -13.50 5.98 19.22
CA LEU A 93 -12.91 6.47 17.97
C LEU A 93 -11.39 6.20 17.93
N VAL A 94 -11.01 5.09 17.30
CA VAL A 94 -9.59 4.71 17.15
C VAL A 94 -8.98 5.35 15.90
N VAL A 95 -7.78 5.92 16.00
CA VAL A 95 -7.04 6.46 14.84
C VAL A 95 -6.21 5.37 14.17
N PRO A 96 -6.50 5.00 12.90
CA PRO A 96 -5.70 4.02 12.17
C PRO A 96 -4.24 4.46 12.01
N PRO A 97 -3.28 3.53 11.93
CA PRO A 97 -1.86 3.87 11.77
C PRO A 97 -1.51 4.44 10.38
N VAL A 98 -2.35 4.19 9.37
CA VAL A 98 -2.11 4.60 7.97
C VAL A 98 -1.96 6.11 7.81
N PHE A 99 -1.19 6.54 6.80
CA PHE A 99 -0.93 7.95 6.49
C PHE A 99 -0.40 8.77 7.67
N ASP A 100 0.55 8.22 8.43
CA ASP A 100 1.09 8.80 9.66
C ASP A 100 -0.03 9.17 10.64
N LYS A 101 -0.80 8.16 11.07
CA LYS A 101 -1.96 8.34 11.95
C LYS A 101 -3.00 9.30 11.36
N CYS A 102 -3.26 9.13 10.07
CA CYS A 102 -4.25 9.88 9.32
C CYS A 102 -3.95 11.40 9.21
N THR A 103 -2.71 11.83 9.42
CA THR A 103 -2.32 13.25 9.37
C THR A 103 -1.77 13.69 8.02
N ARG A 104 -1.34 12.75 7.18
CA ARG A 104 -0.78 13.04 5.87
C ARG A 104 -1.82 12.89 4.77
N VAL A 105 -1.85 13.87 3.87
CA VAL A 105 -2.62 13.82 2.63
C VAL A 105 -1.65 13.59 1.48
N LEU A 106 -1.91 12.54 0.69
CA LEU A 106 -1.09 12.19 -0.47
C LEU A 106 -1.57 12.99 -1.68
N ASP A 107 -0.65 13.54 -2.48
CA ASP A 107 -1.03 14.25 -3.71
C ASP A 107 -1.47 13.27 -4.81
N ALA A 108 -2.47 13.68 -5.59
CA ALA A 108 -3.06 12.83 -6.63
C ALA A 108 -2.07 12.52 -7.78
N LYS A 109 -1.19 13.46 -8.14
CA LYS A 109 -0.17 13.24 -9.16
C LYS A 109 0.97 12.39 -8.63
N GLU A 110 1.33 12.57 -7.36
CA GLU A 110 2.39 11.77 -6.72
C GLU A 110 2.00 10.29 -6.60
N GLN A 111 0.76 9.96 -6.20
CA GLN A 111 0.31 8.55 -6.21
C GLN A 111 0.30 7.95 -7.62
N LEU A 112 -0.04 8.75 -8.63
CA LEU A 112 -0.14 8.28 -10.02
C LEU A 112 1.25 7.96 -10.54
N ALA A 113 2.20 8.88 -10.34
CA ALA A 113 3.59 8.67 -10.67
C ALA A 113 4.16 7.45 -9.93
N ALA A 114 3.88 7.30 -8.63
CA ALA A 114 4.31 6.12 -7.86
C ALA A 114 3.75 4.82 -8.44
N ARG A 115 2.44 4.76 -8.72
CA ARG A 115 1.78 3.62 -9.36
C ARG A 115 2.42 3.25 -10.69
N ASP A 116 2.68 4.24 -11.54
CA ASP A 116 3.22 4.00 -12.87
C ASP A 116 4.68 3.53 -12.82
N LEU A 117 5.50 4.10 -11.93
CA LEU A 117 6.86 3.63 -11.65
C LEU A 117 6.89 2.19 -11.14
N TYR A 118 6.00 1.86 -10.19
CA TYR A 118 5.85 0.49 -9.69
C TYR A 118 5.45 -0.46 -10.82
N TRP A 119 4.44 -0.08 -11.60
CA TRP A 119 3.91 -0.88 -12.70
C TRP A 119 4.97 -1.14 -13.76
N GLU A 120 5.76 -0.13 -14.10
CA GLU A 120 6.89 -0.26 -15.01
C GLU A 120 7.94 -1.23 -14.45
N ALA A 121 8.29 -1.13 -13.17
CA ALA A 121 9.26 -2.03 -12.55
C ALA A 121 8.81 -3.50 -12.60
N VAL A 122 7.56 -3.80 -12.24
CA VAL A 122 7.06 -5.18 -12.16
C VAL A 122 6.66 -5.79 -13.50
N CYS A 123 6.17 -4.97 -14.45
CA CYS A 123 5.79 -5.45 -15.78
C CYS A 123 6.97 -5.40 -16.76
N GLY A 124 7.84 -4.40 -16.67
CA GLY A 124 9.05 -4.27 -17.50
C GLY A 124 10.01 -5.44 -17.35
N MET A 125 10.11 -6.03 -16.15
CA MET A 125 10.87 -7.26 -15.92
C MET A 125 10.37 -8.45 -16.78
N SER A 126 9.07 -8.49 -17.11
CA SER A 126 8.48 -9.57 -17.93
C SER A 126 8.71 -9.37 -19.43
N SER A 127 8.68 -8.12 -19.91
CA SER A 127 8.85 -7.76 -21.33
C SER A 127 10.27 -7.96 -21.85
N SER A 128 11.27 -7.79 -20.98
CA SER A 128 12.70 -7.96 -21.30
C SER A 128 13.13 -9.43 -21.33
N SER A 129 12.31 -10.32 -20.75
CA SER A 129 12.63 -11.73 -20.55
C SER A 129 12.22 -12.63 -21.73
N SER A 130 11.22 -12.22 -22.52
CA SER A 130 10.72 -12.99 -23.68
C SER A 130 11.63 -12.92 -24.92
N LYS A 131 12.75 -12.19 -24.86
CA LYS A 131 13.72 -12.01 -25.95
C LYS A 131 15.16 -12.40 -25.61
N ARG A 132 15.45 -12.89 -24.39
CA ARG A 132 16.80 -13.29 -24.01
C ARG A 132 17.08 -14.72 -24.45
N GLU A 133 17.67 -14.88 -25.63
CA GLU A 133 18.64 -15.96 -25.81
C GLU A 133 19.71 -15.81 -24.71
N ILE A 134 20.17 -16.93 -24.17
CA ILE A 134 21.16 -17.00 -23.08
C ILE A 134 22.48 -16.43 -23.61
N VAL A 135 22.67 -15.12 -23.50
CA VAL A 135 23.94 -14.45 -23.73
C VAL A 135 24.24 -13.59 -22.50
N ASP A 136 25.24 -14.03 -21.74
CA ASP A 136 25.75 -13.47 -20.50
C ASP A 136 26.63 -12.24 -20.78
N ASP A 137 26.04 -11.19 -21.36
CA ASP A 137 26.77 -9.98 -21.79
C ASP A 137 26.65 -8.82 -20.78
N GLY A 138 26.49 -9.09 -19.48
CA GLY A 138 26.42 -8.05 -18.43
C GLY A 138 25.15 -7.16 -18.43
N LYS A 139 24.32 -7.27 -19.47
CA LYS A 139 23.06 -6.50 -19.65
C LYS A 139 22.03 -6.71 -18.53
N GLY A 140 22.11 -7.83 -17.80
CA GLY A 140 21.23 -8.11 -16.66
C GLY A 140 21.46 -7.21 -15.45
N ALA A 141 22.68 -6.70 -15.24
CA ALA A 141 23.01 -5.83 -14.12
C ALA A 141 22.42 -4.41 -14.29
N ASP A 142 22.41 -3.90 -15.53
CA ASP A 142 21.85 -2.59 -15.88
C ASP A 142 20.32 -2.58 -15.72
N ASP A 143 19.64 -3.67 -16.14
CA ASP A 143 18.19 -3.83 -15.97
C ASP A 143 17.78 -3.90 -14.49
N GLU A 144 18.60 -4.54 -13.64
CA GLU A 144 18.35 -4.56 -12.19
C GLU A 144 18.55 -3.19 -11.54
N GLU A 145 19.57 -2.42 -11.95
CA GLU A 145 19.78 -1.08 -11.40
C GLU A 145 18.66 -0.11 -11.83
N ALA A 146 18.20 -0.19 -13.08
CA ALA A 146 17.03 0.54 -13.54
C ALA A 146 15.78 0.19 -12.70
N THR A 147 15.59 -1.10 -12.39
CA THR A 147 14.50 -1.55 -11.51
C THR A 147 14.61 -0.95 -10.11
N VAL A 148 15.81 -0.90 -9.53
CA VAL A 148 16.05 -0.23 -8.22
C VAL A 148 15.67 1.25 -8.30
N VAL A 149 16.05 1.96 -9.36
CA VAL A 149 15.74 3.39 -9.52
C VAL A 149 14.23 3.62 -9.59
N LEU A 150 13.50 2.81 -10.36
CA LEU A 150 12.04 2.89 -10.46
C LEU A 150 11.36 2.66 -9.11
N LEU A 151 11.73 1.58 -8.41
CA LEU A 151 11.13 1.22 -7.12
C LEU A 151 11.46 2.23 -6.02
N ARG A 152 12.70 2.75 -5.97
CA ARG A 152 13.09 3.82 -5.05
C ARG A 152 12.28 5.10 -5.30
N SER A 153 12.16 5.49 -6.55
CA SER A 153 11.36 6.66 -6.93
C SER A 153 9.88 6.46 -6.59
N CYS A 154 9.36 5.23 -6.71
CA CYS A 154 8.01 4.89 -6.28
C CYS A 154 7.81 5.10 -4.78
N VAL A 155 8.68 4.53 -3.93
CA VAL A 155 8.54 4.64 -2.46
C VAL A 155 8.74 6.07 -1.95
N GLU A 156 9.57 6.88 -2.63
CA GLU A 156 9.76 8.29 -2.29
C GLU A 156 8.49 9.11 -2.56
N ARG A 157 7.76 8.81 -3.64
CA ARG A 157 6.52 9.50 -4.01
C ARG A 157 5.31 9.01 -3.23
N ASN A 158 5.25 7.72 -2.93
CA ASN A 158 4.20 7.13 -2.11
C ASN A 158 4.80 6.22 -1.02
N PRO A 159 5.13 6.76 0.17
CA PRO A 159 5.79 6.04 1.24
C PRO A 159 4.85 5.19 2.10
N PHE A 160 3.58 5.07 1.70
CA PHE A 160 2.52 4.45 2.47
C PHE A 160 2.07 3.10 1.91
N ILE A 161 2.69 2.59 0.83
CA ILE A 161 2.34 1.29 0.24
C ILE A 161 3.47 0.30 0.47
N GLY A 162 3.15 -0.93 0.87
CA GLY A 162 4.15 -1.93 1.24
C GLY A 162 4.79 -2.67 0.06
N GLU A 163 4.04 -2.95 -1.00
CA GLU A 163 4.46 -3.82 -2.10
C GLU A 163 5.73 -3.34 -2.83
N PRO A 164 5.90 -2.05 -3.17
CA PRO A 164 7.14 -1.56 -3.76
C PRO A 164 8.36 -1.80 -2.86
N HIS A 165 8.22 -1.67 -1.53
CA HIS A 165 9.30 -1.99 -0.59
C HIS A 165 9.63 -3.49 -0.59
N VAL A 166 8.61 -4.35 -0.64
CA VAL A 166 8.80 -5.82 -0.71
C VAL A 166 9.54 -6.22 -1.99
N VAL A 167 9.13 -5.68 -3.14
CA VAL A 167 9.80 -5.96 -4.42
C VAL A 167 11.24 -5.42 -4.41
N LEU A 168 11.45 -4.22 -3.86
CA LEU A 168 12.78 -3.63 -3.73
C LEU A 168 13.71 -4.47 -2.84
N ALA A 169 13.20 -4.99 -1.72
CA ALA A 169 13.94 -5.90 -0.85
C ALA A 169 14.41 -7.15 -1.59
N GLN A 170 13.58 -7.74 -2.44
CA GLN A 170 13.95 -8.90 -3.26
C GLN A 170 15.08 -8.56 -4.25
N VAL A 171 15.05 -7.37 -4.86
CA VAL A 171 16.15 -6.91 -5.72
C VAL A 171 17.44 -6.78 -4.91
N TYR A 172 17.38 -6.18 -3.72
CA TYR A 172 18.55 -6.05 -2.84
C TYR A 172 19.11 -7.40 -2.37
N LEU A 173 18.27 -8.40 -2.09
CA LEU A 173 18.73 -9.76 -1.76
C LEU A 173 19.50 -10.42 -2.91
N ARG A 174 19.02 -10.27 -4.14
CA ARG A 174 19.75 -10.76 -5.33
C ARG A 174 21.13 -10.11 -5.47
N LYS A 175 21.23 -8.82 -5.13
CA LYS A 175 22.48 -8.04 -5.14
C LYS A 175 23.33 -8.23 -3.87
N ALA A 176 22.96 -9.14 -2.97
CA ALA A 176 23.61 -9.37 -1.67
C ALA A 176 23.72 -8.11 -0.78
N LYS A 177 22.84 -7.13 -0.99
CA LYS A 177 22.70 -5.92 -0.15
C LYS A 177 21.74 -6.22 1.00
N PHE A 178 22.19 -7.03 1.95
CA PHE A 178 21.33 -7.62 2.98
C PHE A 178 20.76 -6.57 3.94
N GLU A 179 21.54 -5.55 4.28
CA GLU A 179 21.11 -4.49 5.19
C GLU A 179 20.02 -3.61 4.58
N GLU A 180 20.15 -3.24 3.31
CA GLU A 180 19.11 -2.56 2.54
C GLU A 180 17.87 -3.45 2.41
N ALA A 181 18.06 -4.73 2.08
CA ALA A 181 16.96 -5.68 1.94
C ALA A 181 16.14 -5.83 3.23
N GLU A 182 16.80 -5.93 4.39
CA GLU A 182 16.13 -6.04 5.68
C GLU A 182 15.25 -4.81 5.95
N ARG A 183 15.80 -3.60 5.77
CA ARG A 183 15.06 -2.36 5.99
C ARG A 183 13.81 -2.26 5.12
N GLU A 184 13.95 -2.55 3.83
CA GLU A 184 12.82 -2.48 2.89
C GLU A 184 11.80 -3.59 3.17
N ALA A 185 12.24 -4.82 3.47
CA ALA A 185 11.34 -5.92 3.80
C ALA A 185 10.54 -5.64 5.08
N GLU A 186 11.19 -5.11 6.12
CA GLU A 186 10.54 -4.75 7.38
C GLU A 186 9.55 -3.59 7.20
N ARG A 187 9.94 -2.55 6.45
CA ARG A 187 9.04 -1.43 6.13
C ARG A 187 7.83 -1.89 5.32
N GLY A 188 8.06 -2.68 4.28
CA GLY A 188 7.00 -3.23 3.44
C GLY A 188 6.02 -4.10 4.23
N LEU A 189 6.54 -5.02 5.07
CA LEU A 189 5.73 -5.85 5.96
C LEU A 189 4.90 -5.02 6.94
N THR A 190 5.51 -4.00 7.55
CA THR A 190 4.81 -3.10 8.48
C THR A 190 3.63 -2.40 7.80
N LEU A 191 3.86 -1.80 6.64
CA LEU A 191 2.82 -1.11 5.87
C LEU A 191 1.68 -2.05 5.48
N MET A 192 1.97 -3.26 5.02
CA MET A 192 0.93 -4.23 4.66
C MET A 192 0.10 -4.68 5.88
N LEU A 193 0.69 -4.75 7.07
CA LEU A 193 -0.03 -5.03 8.31
C LEU A 193 -0.89 -3.83 8.75
N GLU A 194 -0.41 -2.60 8.56
CA GLU A 194 -1.17 -1.38 8.84
C GLU A 194 -2.41 -1.25 7.94
N TRP A 195 -2.29 -1.64 6.67
CA TRP A 195 -3.40 -1.59 5.71
C TRP A 195 -4.36 -2.79 5.79
N GLY A 196 -3.84 -3.97 6.12
CA GLY A 196 -4.64 -5.21 6.17
C GLY A 196 -5.24 -5.63 4.82
N SER A 197 -4.77 -5.07 3.70
CA SER A 197 -5.22 -5.37 2.34
C SER A 197 -4.09 -5.08 1.35
N ALA A 198 -4.14 -5.71 0.17
CA ALA A 198 -3.13 -5.52 -0.87
C ALA A 198 -3.50 -4.36 -1.81
N TRP A 199 -2.53 -3.53 -2.17
CA TRP A 199 -2.63 -2.54 -3.24
C TRP A 199 -2.47 -3.19 -4.62
N ASP A 200 -1.51 -4.13 -4.75
CA ASP A 200 -1.36 -4.95 -5.96
C ASP A 200 -2.19 -6.23 -5.84
N LYS A 201 -3.34 -6.23 -6.53
CA LYS A 201 -4.34 -7.31 -6.49
C LYS A 201 -3.98 -8.55 -7.29
N ARG A 202 -2.83 -8.58 -7.98
CA ARG A 202 -2.36 -9.79 -8.69
C ARG A 202 -1.93 -10.91 -7.74
N MET A 203 -1.74 -10.58 -6.46
CA MET A 203 -1.45 -11.52 -5.39
C MET A 203 -2.34 -11.22 -4.17
N SER A 204 -2.71 -12.25 -3.41
CA SER A 204 -3.49 -12.04 -2.18
C SER A 204 -2.64 -11.34 -1.12
N TRP A 205 -3.30 -10.70 -0.15
CA TRP A 205 -2.62 -10.08 0.98
C TRP A 205 -1.78 -11.10 1.77
N GLU A 206 -2.30 -12.31 2.01
CA GLU A 206 -1.56 -13.38 2.69
C GLU A 206 -0.33 -13.81 1.90
N GLY A 207 -0.43 -13.85 0.57
CA GLY A 207 0.71 -14.14 -0.31
C GLY A 207 1.80 -13.09 -0.19
N TRP A 208 1.43 -11.81 -0.20
CA TRP A 208 2.35 -10.71 0.03
C TRP A 208 2.99 -10.74 1.42
N ILE A 209 2.21 -10.99 2.47
CA ILE A 209 2.68 -11.12 3.85
C ILE A 209 3.68 -12.29 3.97
N ALA A 210 3.34 -13.45 3.40
CA ALA A 210 4.21 -14.61 3.42
C ALA A 210 5.54 -14.31 2.70
N TRP A 211 5.46 -13.67 1.53
CA TRP A 211 6.65 -13.31 0.76
C TRP A 211 7.54 -12.32 1.50
N ALA A 212 6.98 -11.23 2.02
CA ALA A 212 7.74 -10.24 2.78
C ALA A 212 8.44 -10.83 4.02
N ARG A 213 7.78 -11.76 4.72
CA ARG A 213 8.39 -12.49 5.84
C ARG A 213 9.57 -13.36 5.40
N VAL A 214 9.44 -14.05 4.26
CA VAL A 214 10.56 -14.82 3.67
C VAL A 214 11.72 -13.90 3.33
N LEU A 215 11.47 -12.76 2.68
CA LEU A 215 12.52 -11.80 2.34
C LEU A 215 13.22 -11.26 3.59
N LEU A 216 12.46 -10.88 4.61
CA LEU A 216 12.99 -10.39 5.88
C LEU A 216 13.85 -11.44 6.58
N MET A 217 13.37 -12.69 6.64
CA MET A 217 14.15 -13.81 7.18
C MET A 217 15.45 -14.01 6.39
N LYS A 218 15.39 -13.98 5.06
CA LYS A 218 16.56 -14.17 4.19
C LYS A 218 17.57 -13.02 4.26
N ALA A 219 17.10 -11.79 4.46
CA ALA A 219 17.95 -10.64 4.71
C ALA A 219 18.73 -10.80 6.03
N ARG A 220 18.04 -11.19 7.11
CA ARG A 220 18.64 -11.45 8.43
C ARG A 220 19.63 -12.62 8.42
N ASP A 221 19.28 -13.70 7.71
CA ASP A 221 20.16 -14.86 7.51
C ASP A 221 21.35 -14.55 6.58
N ARG A 222 21.37 -13.37 5.94
CA ARG A 222 22.34 -12.98 4.91
C ARG A 222 22.48 -14.02 3.81
N SER A 223 21.35 -14.59 3.38
CA SER A 223 21.33 -15.68 2.41
C SER A 223 20.26 -15.47 1.35
N TRP A 224 20.61 -15.75 0.09
CA TRP A 224 19.64 -15.76 -1.00
C TRP A 224 19.96 -16.87 -2.00
N PRO A 225 18.98 -17.71 -2.40
CA PRO A 225 19.22 -18.78 -3.35
C PRO A 225 19.70 -18.25 -4.71
N GLN A 226 20.67 -18.95 -5.30
CA GLN A 226 21.25 -18.62 -6.61
C GLN A 226 20.75 -19.53 -7.74
N THR A 227 19.66 -20.27 -7.50
CA THR A 227 19.06 -21.20 -8.47
C THR A 227 17.55 -21.05 -8.47
N SER A 228 16.91 -21.27 -9.63
CA SER A 228 15.45 -21.17 -9.77
C SER A 228 14.71 -22.13 -8.85
N TRP A 229 15.21 -23.37 -8.71
CA TRP A 229 14.67 -24.35 -7.76
C TRP A 229 14.85 -23.89 -6.31
N GLY A 230 15.97 -23.24 -5.99
CA GLY A 230 16.20 -22.64 -4.68
C GLY A 230 15.15 -21.57 -4.35
N ILE A 231 14.76 -20.74 -5.33
CA ILE A 231 13.69 -19.74 -5.18
C ILE A 231 12.32 -20.41 -4.96
N LEU A 232 11.95 -21.39 -5.81
CA LEU A 232 10.67 -22.11 -5.66
C LEU A 232 10.54 -22.80 -4.30
N ASN A 233 11.67 -23.26 -3.74
CA ASN A 233 11.70 -23.95 -2.45
C ASN A 233 11.62 -23.02 -1.24
N LEU A 234 11.66 -21.68 -1.40
CA LEU A 234 11.61 -20.73 -0.28
C LEU A 234 10.29 -20.80 0.52
N GLY A 235 9.20 -21.26 -0.10
CA GLY A 235 7.89 -21.40 0.53
C GLY A 235 7.54 -22.83 0.98
N LEU A 236 8.45 -23.81 0.78
CA LEU A 236 8.19 -25.19 1.16
C LEU A 236 8.49 -25.41 2.64
N VAL A 237 7.48 -25.85 3.39
CA VAL A 237 7.65 -26.40 4.73
C VAL A 237 8.27 -27.79 4.57
N LYS A 238 9.36 -28.07 5.30
CA LYS A 238 9.95 -29.41 5.37
C LYS A 238 9.16 -30.31 6.30
#